data_AF-A0A846LMU6-F1
#
_entry.id   AF-A0A846LMU6-F1
#
_cell.length_a   1.000
_cell.length_b   1.000
_cell.length_c   1.000
_cell.angle_alpha   90.00
_cell.angle_beta   90.00
_cell.angle_gamma   90.00
#
_symmetry.space_group_name_H-M   'P 1'
#
loop_
_entity.id
_entity.type
_entity.pdbx_description
1 polymer ?
#
loop_
_entity_poly.entity_id
_entity_poly.type
_entity_poly.pdbx_seq_one_letter_code
_entity_poly.pdbx_strand_id
1 'polypeptide(L)' 'MRVLLVEDEVRLAENVRRGLSAEGFVVDVVHNGTDGLFNAEVNS' A
#
# COMPACT_ATOMS: atom_id res chain seq x y z
N MET A 1 1.57 8.00 10.33
CA MET A 1 1.14 6.58 10.37
C MET A 1 1.50 5.94 9.04
N ARG A 2 1.97 4.68 9.03
CA ARG A 2 2.35 3.95 7.80
C ARG A 2 1.24 2.99 7.41
N VAL A 3 0.96 2.88 6.11
CA VAL A 3 -0.08 2.02 5.54
C VAL A 3 0.55 1.15 4.47
N LEU A 4 0.30 -0.16 4.53
CA LEU A 4 0.60 -1.09 3.44
C LEU A 4 -0.68 -1.31 2.63
N LEU A 5 -0.68 -0.92 1.36
CA LEU A 5 -1.78 -1.13 0.43
C LEU A 5 -1.43 -2.30 -0.49
N VAL A 6 -2.24 -3.36 -0.43
CA VAL A 6 -2.16 -4.51 -1.34
C VAL A 6 -3.31 -4.38 -2.34
N GLU A 7 -3.00 -4.13 -3.60
CA GLU A 7 -4.02 -3.94 -4.65
C GLU A 7 -3.49 -4.32 -6.04
N ASP A 8 -4.15 -5.24 -6.73
CA ASP A 8 -3.70 -5.79 -8.01
C ASP A 8 -3.94 -4.84 -9.19
N GLU A 9 -4.93 -3.95 -9.10
CA GLU A 9 -5.15 -2.95 -10.13
C GLU A 9 -4.31 -1.69 -9.90
N VAL A 10 -3.25 -1.51 -10.70
CA VAL A 10 -2.29 -0.39 -10.59
C VAL A 10 -2.96 0.99 -10.57
N ARG A 11 -4.01 1.19 -11.38
CA ARG A 11 -4.72 2.48 -11.45
C ARG A 11 -5.49 2.78 -10.17
N LEU A 12 -6.16 1.77 -9.61
CA LEU A 12 -6.87 1.89 -8.35
C LEU A 12 -5.88 2.14 -7.20
N ALA A 13 -4.80 1.35 -7.15
CA ALA A 13 -3.75 1.49 -6.15
C ALA A 13 -3.17 2.91 -6.10
N GLU A 14 -2.88 3.50 -7.26
CA GLU A 14 -2.33 4.86 -7.35
C GLU A 14 -3.35 5.92 -6.92
N ASN A 15 -4.64 5.76 -7.26
CA ASN A 15 -5.69 6.66 -6.82
C ASN A 15 -5.82 6.65 -5.29
N VAL A 16 -5.82 5.46 -4.68
CA VAL A 16 -5.89 5.29 -3.23
C VAL A 16 -4.63 5.84 -2.55
N ARG A 17 -3.44 5.52 -3.07
CA ARG A 17 -2.15 6.04 -2.57
C ARG A 17 -2.15 7.56 -2.55
N ARG A 18 -2.62 8.22 -3.61
CA ARG A 18 -2.72 9.69 -3.69
C ARG A 18 -3.65 10.27 -2.64
N GLY A 19 -4.84 9.70 -2.46
CA GLY A 19 -5.80 10.15 -1.45
C GLY A 19 -5.21 10.05 -0.04
N LEU A 20 -4.66 8.90 0.32
CA LEU A 20 -4.04 8.68 1.62
C LEU A 20 -2.77 9.53 1.83
N SER A 21 -1.96 9.72 0.80
CA SER A 21 -0.78 10.59 0.89
C SER A 21 -1.17 12.06 1.13
N ALA A 22 -2.28 12.52 0.54
CA ALA A 22 -2.80 13.87 0.75
C ALA A 22 -3.25 14.10 2.20
N GLU A 23 -3.72 13.05 2.88
CA GLU A 23 -4.06 13.06 4.31
C GLU A 23 -2.82 12.90 5.24
N GLY A 24 -1.61 12.84 4.68
CA GLY A 24 -0.36 12.75 5.44
C GLY A 24 0.06 11.33 5.85
N PHE A 25 -0.55 10.29 5.25
CA PHE A 25 -0.11 8.92 5.44
C PHE A 25 1.11 8.60 4.56
N VAL A 26 2.02 7.78 5.10
CA VAL A 26 3.09 7.14 4.30
C VAL A 26 2.53 5.81 3.82
N VAL A 27 2.44 5.64 2.50
CA VAL A 27 1.77 4.48 1.89
C VAL A 27 2.76 3.69 1.05
N ASP A 28 2.99 2.45 1.43
CA ASP A 28 3.74 1.46 0.67
C ASP A 28 2.74 0.62 -0.15
N VAL A 29 2.96 0.47 -1.46
CA VAL A 29 2.04 -0.21 -2.38
C VAL A 29 2.67 -1.49 -2.91
N VAL A 30 1.91 -2.58 -2.90
CA VAL A 30 2.25 -3.85 -3.55
C VAL A 30 1.06 -4.37 -4.35
N HIS A 31 1.34 -5.13 -5.41
CA HIS A 31 0.33 -5.56 -6.38
C HIS A 31 -0.05 -7.03 -6.30
N ASN A 32 0.40 -7.73 -5.24
CA ASN A 32 0.03 -9.12 -5.02
C ASN A 32 0.08 -9.46 -3.53
N GLY A 33 -0.64 -10.52 -3.15
CA GLY A 33 -0.75 -10.96 -1.77
C GLY A 33 0.54 -11.56 -1.19
N THR A 34 1.43 -12.13 -2.02
CA THR A 34 2.68 -12.73 -1.53
C THR A 34 3.62 -11.65 -1.00
N ASP A 35 3.81 -10.60 -1.78
CA ASP A 35 4.62 -9.43 -1.39
C ASP A 35 3.94 -8.67 -0.24
N GLY A 36 2.61 -8.61 -0.23
CA GLY A 36 1.82 -8.03 0.85
C GLY A 36 2.02 -8.74 2.18
N LEU A 37 1.93 -10.07 2.19
CA LEU A 37 2.17 -10.89 3.38
C LEU A 37 3.61 -10.70 3.88
N PHE A 38 4.59 -10.82 2.99
CA PHE A 38 6.00 -10.61 3.33
C PHE A 38 6.24 -9.23 3.95
N ASN A 39 5.71 -8.17 3.34
CA ASN A 39 5.89 -6.81 3.86
C ASN A 39 5.19 -6.57 5.19
N ALA A 40 4.04 -7.22 5.43
CA ALA A 40 3.37 -7.15 6.71
C ALA A 40 4.20 -7.80 7.83
N GLU A 41 4.83 -8.95 7.56
CA GLU A 41 5.67 -9.67 8.52
C GLU A 41 7.01 -8.97 8.78
N VAL A 42 7.64 -8.42 7.74
CA VAL A 42 8.98 -7.81 7.84
C VAL A 42 8.94 -6.38 8.40
N ASN A 43 7.87 -5.62 8.14
CA ASN A 43 7.73 -4.24 8.61
C ASN A 43 6.78 -4.10 9.82
N SER A 44 6.53 -5.19 10.56
CA SER A 44 5.77 -5.21 11.81
C SER A 44 6.41 -4.36 12.92
#